data_AF-A0A7I7YYS9-F1
#
_entry.id   AF-A0A7I7YYS9-F1
#
_cell.length_a   1.000
_cell.length_b   1.000
_cell.length_c   1.000
_cell.angle_alpha   90.00
_cell.angle_beta   90.00
_cell.angle_gamma   90.00
#
_symmetry.space_group_name_H-M   'P 1'
#
loop_
_entity.id
_entity.type
_entity.pdbx_description
1 polymer ?
#
loop_
_entity_poly.entity_id
_entity_poly.type
_entity_poly.pdbx_seq_one_letter_code
_entity_poly.pdbx_strand_id
1 'polypeptide(L)'
;MWELTLACNLACSHCGSRAGNARPHELSTSEALDVVDQLAQVGIVEVTLIGGEAFLRPDWLEIAAAITNRGMRCTLTTGGYKLSPTTAQRMRAAGIVQASISIDGMEQTHDALRGRKGSWQSCFRTAEHLQSAGIAVACNTQVNRRTIVEVPLLYQALLQAGTTAWQLQLTVPLGRAADQAELLLQPCELLAVFDVLARVAERAEVDGMRVYAANNLGYHGPYEQLLRSPDGNQSWHGCQAGLSTIGIEADGTVKGCPSLPTADYSGGTVRRQRIAEMLSSAPEMNFNLLSEQSDRRGELWGFCRTCAHADTCRGGCSWTAHTLFGRRGNNPYCHHRALELQRQGMRERLLQIEPAIGVPFDYGRFTAVTESDDTPWPHHARPRLSAHDIQWPAPLFGQSRLAGAAEGAT
;
A
#
# COMPACT_ATOMS: atom_id res chain seq x y z
N MET A 1 -5.43 7.23 8.65
CA MET A 1 -4.03 7.64 8.41
C MET A 1 -3.99 9.14 8.20
N TRP A 2 -2.94 9.82 8.68
CA TRP A 2 -2.85 11.28 8.61
C TRP A 2 -1.49 11.75 8.08
N GLU A 3 -1.48 12.35 6.89
CA GLU A 3 -0.34 13.05 6.31
C GLU A 3 -0.19 14.40 7.01
N LEU A 4 0.80 14.52 7.91
CA LEU A 4 0.99 15.75 8.71
C LEU A 4 1.62 16.90 7.92
N THR A 5 2.42 16.56 6.91
CA THR A 5 3.15 17.50 6.06
C THR A 5 3.44 16.85 4.72
N LEU A 6 3.58 17.63 3.65
CA LEU A 6 4.08 17.16 2.35
C LEU A 6 5.62 17.24 2.24
N ALA A 7 6.28 17.86 3.24
CA ALA A 7 7.74 17.90 3.31
C ALA A 7 8.32 16.49 3.39
N CYS A 8 9.33 16.17 2.58
CA CYS A 8 10.00 14.88 2.57
C CYS A 8 11.49 15.04 2.34
N ASN A 9 12.30 14.19 2.97
CA ASN A 9 13.76 14.15 2.80
C ASN A 9 14.22 13.06 1.81
N LEU A 10 13.27 12.42 1.12
CA LEU A 10 13.44 11.46 0.03
C LEU A 10 12.73 11.96 -1.24
N ALA A 11 13.04 11.35 -2.38
CA ALA A 11 12.49 11.70 -3.68
C ALA A 11 12.00 10.44 -4.42
N CYS A 12 11.16 9.64 -3.73
CA CYS A 12 10.81 8.31 -4.19
C CYS A 12 10.13 8.35 -5.56
N SER A 13 10.58 7.50 -6.47
CA SER A 13 10.10 7.39 -7.85
C SER A 13 8.65 6.90 -7.93
N HIS A 14 8.15 6.26 -6.88
CA HIS A 14 6.79 5.71 -6.80
C HIS A 14 5.91 6.46 -5.77
N CYS A 15 6.30 7.68 -5.39
CA CYS A 15 5.59 8.45 -4.37
C CYS A 15 4.21 8.94 -4.87
N GLY A 16 3.14 8.43 -4.26
CA GLY A 16 1.76 8.81 -4.58
C GLY A 16 1.40 10.26 -4.27
N SER A 17 1.94 10.81 -3.18
CA SER A 17 1.72 12.22 -2.81
C SER A 17 2.61 13.20 -3.57
N ARG A 18 3.55 12.71 -4.39
CA ARG A 18 4.60 13.55 -5.01
C ARG A 18 5.32 14.43 -3.97
N ALA A 19 5.55 13.89 -2.77
CA ALA A 19 6.10 14.63 -1.64
C ALA A 19 7.49 15.21 -1.92
N GLY A 20 7.81 16.31 -1.24
CA GLY A 20 9.05 17.06 -1.41
C GLY A 20 9.08 18.27 -0.48
N ASN A 21 8.51 19.40 -0.92
CA ASN A 21 8.35 20.57 -0.07
C ASN A 21 7.04 20.48 0.73
N ALA A 22 7.00 21.18 1.88
CA ALA A 22 5.76 21.38 2.63
C ALA A 22 4.67 21.97 1.72
N ARG A 23 3.42 21.54 1.93
CA ARG A 23 2.28 22.08 1.19
C ARG A 23 2.07 23.54 1.60
N PRO A 24 1.66 24.43 0.69
CA PRO A 24 1.12 25.72 1.09
C PRO A 24 -0.09 25.52 2.01
N HIS A 25 -0.15 26.25 3.12
CA HIS A 25 -1.30 26.23 4.05
C HIS A 25 -1.56 24.87 4.74
N GLU A 26 -0.51 24.15 5.14
CA GLU A 26 -0.64 23.04 6.09
C GLU A 26 -1.36 23.47 7.37
N LEU A 27 -2.01 22.53 8.06
CA LEU A 27 -2.70 22.80 9.31
C LEU A 27 -1.75 23.43 10.33
N SER A 28 -2.19 24.46 11.05
CA SER A 28 -1.47 24.96 12.22
C SER A 28 -1.48 23.91 13.35
N THR A 29 -0.66 24.11 14.38
CA THR A 29 -0.68 23.25 15.57
C THR A 29 -2.06 23.22 16.21
N SER A 30 -2.72 24.36 16.37
CA SER A 30 -4.05 24.44 16.96
C SER A 30 -5.11 23.71 16.13
N GLU A 31 -5.04 23.83 14.81
CA GLU A 31 -5.94 23.10 13.90
C GLU A 31 -5.68 21.59 13.98
N ALA A 32 -4.42 21.16 14.04
CA ALA A 32 -4.08 19.75 14.20
C ALA A 32 -4.59 19.19 15.54
N LEU A 33 -4.43 19.92 16.65
CA LEU A 33 -4.95 19.49 17.94
C LEU A 33 -6.49 19.39 17.95
N ASP A 34 -7.20 20.31 17.28
CA ASP A 34 -8.66 20.17 17.10
C ASP A 34 -9.03 18.95 16.25
N VAL A 35 -8.25 18.61 15.21
CA VAL A 35 -8.43 17.36 14.44
C VAL A 35 -8.29 16.14 15.34
N VAL A 36 -7.30 16.09 16.25
CA VAL A 36 -7.17 15.00 17.21
C VAL A 36 -8.43 14.84 18.07
N ASP A 37 -8.99 15.96 18.53
CA ASP A 37 -10.21 15.97 19.32
C ASP A 37 -11.41 15.45 18.54
N GLN A 38 -11.54 15.87 17.27
CA GLN A 38 -12.57 15.38 16.37
C GLN A 38 -12.44 13.88 16.09
N LEU A 39 -11.22 13.36 15.92
CA LEU A 39 -10.97 11.93 15.71
C LEU A 39 -11.41 11.10 16.93
N ALA A 40 -11.09 11.56 18.13
CA ALA A 40 -11.54 10.92 19.36
C ALA A 40 -13.08 10.94 19.49
N GLN A 41 -13.72 12.07 19.14
CA GLN A 41 -15.19 12.21 19.18
C GLN A 41 -15.93 11.22 18.27
N VAL A 42 -15.38 10.92 17.10
CA VAL A 42 -15.98 9.97 16.14
C VAL A 42 -15.56 8.52 16.39
N GLY A 43 -14.84 8.24 17.48
CA GLY A 43 -14.50 6.89 17.90
C GLY A 43 -13.33 6.25 17.15
N ILE A 44 -12.43 7.05 16.57
CA ILE A 44 -11.18 6.52 16.03
C ILE A 44 -10.35 5.93 17.18
N VAL A 45 -9.82 4.73 16.96
CA VAL A 45 -9.02 4.01 17.96
C VAL A 45 -7.53 3.98 17.62
N GLU A 46 -7.16 4.22 16.36
CA GLU A 46 -5.77 4.24 15.90
C GLU A 46 -5.53 5.36 14.87
N VAL A 47 -4.44 6.09 15.05
CA VAL A 47 -3.94 7.09 14.10
C VAL A 47 -2.51 6.74 13.72
N THR A 48 -2.33 6.35 12.45
CA THR A 48 -1.01 6.25 11.83
C THR A 48 -0.62 7.61 11.27
N LEU A 49 0.42 8.20 11.85
CA LEU A 49 1.09 9.38 11.33
C LEU A 49 1.93 8.99 10.12
N ILE A 50 1.70 9.73 9.04
CA ILE A 50 2.47 9.66 7.80
C ILE A 50 2.84 11.10 7.39
N GLY A 51 3.34 11.27 6.18
CA GLY A 51 3.69 12.57 5.60
C GLY A 51 4.31 12.34 4.24
N GLY A 52 4.83 13.39 3.62
CA GLY A 52 6.09 13.22 2.92
C GLY A 52 7.07 12.50 3.85
N GLU A 53 7.38 13.11 4.99
CA GLU A 53 7.99 12.47 6.15
C GLU A 53 7.53 13.20 7.43
N ALA A 54 6.79 12.50 8.31
CA ALA A 54 6.05 13.12 9.40
C ALA A 54 6.95 13.89 10.38
N PHE A 55 8.13 13.34 10.69
CA PHE A 55 9.05 13.93 11.67
C PHE A 55 9.77 15.19 11.19
N LEU A 56 9.54 15.61 9.94
CA LEU A 56 10.03 16.90 9.43
C LEU A 56 9.15 18.08 9.85
N ARG A 57 7.91 17.81 10.27
CA ARG A 57 7.01 18.84 10.80
C ARG A 57 7.41 19.17 12.25
N PRO A 58 7.62 20.44 12.66
CA PRO A 58 8.19 20.77 13.98
C PRO A 58 7.42 20.27 15.22
N ASP A 59 6.08 20.31 15.17
CA ASP A 59 5.14 20.01 16.27
C ASP A 59 4.60 18.57 16.25
N TRP A 60 5.16 17.69 15.41
CA TRP A 60 4.61 16.34 15.20
C TRP A 60 4.54 15.47 16.47
N LEU A 61 5.48 15.64 17.40
CA LEU A 61 5.48 14.91 18.69
C LEU A 61 4.41 15.44 19.65
N GLU A 62 4.05 16.72 19.56
CA GLU A 62 2.93 17.28 20.32
C GLU A 62 1.61 16.68 19.82
N ILE A 63 1.44 16.59 18.51
CA ILE A 63 0.28 15.94 17.87
C ILE A 63 0.23 14.45 18.27
N ALA A 64 1.37 13.74 18.21
CA ALA A 64 1.44 12.34 18.62
C ALA A 64 1.05 12.14 20.10
N ALA A 65 1.53 13.01 20.99
CA ALA A 65 1.17 12.98 22.40
C ALA A 65 -0.32 13.32 22.62
N ALA A 66 -0.89 14.25 21.85
CA ALA A 66 -2.31 14.54 21.92
C ALA A 66 -3.17 13.33 21.52
N ILE A 67 -2.78 12.62 20.46
CA ILE A 67 -3.46 11.39 20.01
C ILE A 67 -3.48 10.35 21.15
N THR A 68 -2.32 10.09 21.76
CA THR A 68 -2.21 9.09 22.82
C THR A 68 -2.93 9.50 24.10
N ASN A 69 -2.89 10.79 24.46
CA ASN A 69 -3.62 11.34 25.60
C ASN A 69 -5.15 11.26 25.46
N ARG A 70 -5.66 11.19 24.21
CA ARG A 70 -7.09 10.94 23.94
C ARG A 70 -7.46 9.45 23.88
N GLY A 71 -6.55 8.57 24.28
CA GLY A 71 -6.79 7.13 24.36
C GLY A 71 -6.67 6.40 23.02
N MET A 72 -6.25 7.09 21.95
CA MET A 72 -6.02 6.49 20.65
C MET A 72 -4.60 5.91 20.56
N ARG A 73 -4.45 4.80 19.85
CA ARG A 73 -3.13 4.25 19.52
C ARG A 73 -2.46 5.14 18.46
N CYS A 74 -1.24 5.61 18.73
CA CYS A 74 -0.46 6.36 17.75
C CYS A 74 0.66 5.48 17.18
N THR A 75 0.73 5.41 15.84
CA THR A 75 1.78 4.69 15.09
C THR A 75 2.41 5.60 14.04
N LEU A 76 3.60 5.25 13.55
CA LEU A 76 4.31 6.02 12.52
C LEU A 76 4.58 5.14 11.29
N THR A 77 4.43 5.67 10.08
CA THR A 77 5.09 5.11 8.88
C THR A 77 6.12 6.10 8.36
N THR A 78 7.35 5.63 8.15
CA THR A 78 8.50 6.48 7.80
C THR A 78 9.32 5.88 6.66
N GLY A 79 10.02 6.73 5.89
CA GLY A 79 11.06 6.33 4.95
C GLY A 79 12.39 5.96 5.64
N GLY A 80 12.49 6.07 6.97
CA GLY A 80 13.65 5.63 7.74
C GLY A 80 14.92 6.46 7.51
N TYR A 81 14.82 7.61 6.82
CA TYR A 81 15.99 8.40 6.47
C TYR A 81 16.35 9.41 7.57
N LYS A 82 17.46 9.17 8.28
CA LYS A 82 18.01 10.03 9.35
C LYS A 82 17.12 10.22 10.59
N LEU A 83 16.34 9.21 10.99
CA LEU A 83 15.68 9.23 12.29
C LEU A 83 16.72 8.95 13.39
N SER A 84 16.91 9.88 14.32
CA SER A 84 17.96 9.80 15.35
C SER A 84 17.55 8.97 16.58
N PRO A 85 18.51 8.44 17.37
CA PRO A 85 18.19 7.79 18.65
C PRO A 85 17.40 8.69 19.60
N THR A 86 17.76 9.98 19.68
CA THR A 86 17.04 10.97 20.50
C THR A 86 15.60 11.17 20.01
N THR A 87 15.38 11.14 18.70
CA THR A 87 14.02 11.20 18.13
C THR A 87 13.22 9.96 18.54
N ALA A 88 13.80 8.76 18.45
CA ALA A 88 13.14 7.52 18.86
C ALA A 88 12.77 7.51 20.35
N GLN A 89 13.63 8.02 21.23
CA GLN A 89 13.32 8.19 22.66
C GLN A 89 12.15 9.15 22.88
N ARG A 90 12.13 10.28 22.16
CA ARG A 90 11.02 11.25 22.23
C ARG A 90 9.71 10.68 21.68
N MET A 91 9.77 9.83 20.64
CA MET A 91 8.60 9.09 20.14
C MET A 91 8.00 8.20 21.21
N ARG A 92 8.84 7.43 21.91
CA ARG A 92 8.38 6.58 23.01
C ARG A 92 7.75 7.41 24.13
N ALA A 93 8.35 8.54 24.48
CA ALA A 93 7.81 9.45 25.49
C ALA A 93 6.46 10.07 25.08
N ALA A 94 6.22 10.29 23.78
CA ALA A 94 4.93 10.72 23.23
C ALA A 94 3.88 9.59 23.14
N GLY A 95 4.25 8.36 23.54
CA GLY A 95 3.35 7.20 23.56
C GLY A 95 3.27 6.44 22.23
N ILE A 96 4.16 6.70 21.27
CA ILE A 96 4.24 5.88 20.04
C ILE A 96 4.78 4.50 20.39
N VAL A 97 4.02 3.47 20.03
CA VAL A 97 4.33 2.07 20.39
C VAL A 97 4.82 1.23 19.21
N GLN A 98 4.57 1.67 17.98
CA GLN A 98 4.95 0.97 16.77
C GLN A 98 5.31 1.95 15.65
N ALA A 99 6.32 1.59 14.86
CA ALA A 99 6.67 2.27 13.62
C ALA A 99 6.86 1.25 12.48
N SER A 100 6.37 1.58 11.29
CA SER A 100 6.65 0.84 10.06
C SER A 100 7.67 1.60 9.21
N ILE A 101 8.76 0.93 8.85
CA ILE A 101 9.81 1.48 8.00
C ILE A 101 9.59 1.00 6.57
N SER A 102 9.62 1.91 5.62
CA SER A 102 9.36 1.57 4.23
C SER A 102 10.67 1.16 3.52
N ILE A 103 10.82 -0.13 3.21
CA ILE A 103 12.03 -0.71 2.61
C ILE A 103 11.64 -1.44 1.31
N ASP A 104 12.36 -1.21 0.22
CA ASP A 104 11.97 -1.63 -1.14
C ASP A 104 13.13 -2.29 -1.86
N GLY A 105 13.18 -3.62 -1.82
CA GLY A 105 14.30 -4.38 -2.37
C GLY A 105 15.59 -4.24 -1.57
N MET A 106 16.67 -4.73 -2.16
CA MET A 106 18.04 -4.64 -1.66
C MET A 106 18.62 -3.25 -1.93
N GLU A 107 19.77 -2.95 -1.32
CA GLU A 107 20.35 -1.60 -1.25
C GLU A 107 20.29 -0.79 -2.54
N GLN A 108 20.80 -1.34 -3.64
CA GLN A 108 20.86 -0.63 -4.92
C GLN A 108 19.46 -0.30 -5.46
N THR A 109 18.53 -1.26 -5.38
CA THR A 109 17.15 -1.08 -5.85
C THR A 109 16.41 -0.09 -4.95
N HIS A 110 16.56 -0.22 -3.63
CA HIS A 110 15.94 0.67 -2.66
C HIS A 110 16.42 2.12 -2.82
N ASP A 111 17.73 2.36 -2.82
CA ASP A 111 18.29 3.71 -2.94
C ASP A 111 17.88 4.38 -4.25
N ALA A 112 17.82 3.62 -5.35
CA ALA A 112 17.36 4.12 -6.64
C ALA A 112 15.85 4.46 -6.62
N LEU A 113 15.01 3.60 -6.04
CA LEU A 113 13.57 3.83 -5.93
C LEU A 113 13.21 4.96 -4.94
N ARG A 114 14.00 5.14 -3.89
CA ARG A 114 13.81 6.18 -2.86
C ARG A 114 14.50 7.50 -3.21
N GLY A 115 15.33 7.51 -4.26
CA GLY A 115 16.00 8.71 -4.78
C GLY A 115 17.12 9.22 -3.87
N ARG A 116 17.73 8.35 -3.04
CA ARG A 116 18.74 8.74 -2.06
C ARG A 116 19.73 7.62 -1.76
N LYS A 117 21.00 7.82 -2.11
CA LYS A 117 22.07 6.89 -1.73
C LYS A 117 22.23 6.83 -0.20
N GLY A 118 22.41 5.62 0.33
CA GLY A 118 22.53 5.32 1.75
C GLY A 118 21.19 5.26 2.49
N SER A 119 20.06 5.28 1.78
CA SER A 119 18.73 5.23 2.39
C SER A 119 18.41 3.84 2.94
N TRP A 120 18.89 2.79 2.26
CA TRP A 120 18.71 1.41 2.71
C TRP A 120 19.35 1.18 4.08
N GLN A 121 20.63 1.51 4.26
CA GLN A 121 21.29 1.38 5.56
C GLN A 121 20.69 2.33 6.61
N SER A 122 20.15 3.48 6.19
CA SER A 122 19.46 4.38 7.11
C SER A 122 18.19 3.74 7.68
N CYS A 123 17.48 2.93 6.90
CA CYS A 123 16.31 2.20 7.37
C CYS A 123 16.69 1.23 8.50
N PHE A 124 17.76 0.45 8.34
CA PHE A 124 18.21 -0.51 9.36
C PHE A 124 18.74 0.18 10.63
N ARG A 125 19.52 1.26 10.50
CA ARG A 125 19.90 2.08 11.68
C ARG A 125 18.68 2.67 12.38
N THR A 126 17.68 3.10 11.63
CA THR A 126 16.42 3.59 12.22
C THR A 126 15.68 2.48 12.96
N ALA A 127 15.66 1.26 12.42
CA ALA A 127 15.09 0.10 13.12
C ALA A 127 15.79 -0.13 14.47
N GLU A 128 17.12 -0.13 14.49
CA GLU A 128 17.92 -0.27 15.72
C GLU A 128 17.59 0.82 16.75
N HIS A 129 17.48 2.09 16.32
CA HIS A 129 17.13 3.21 17.19
C HIS A 129 15.73 3.04 17.80
N LEU A 130 14.75 2.62 17.00
CA LEU A 130 13.37 2.41 17.45
C LEU A 130 13.27 1.23 18.41
N GLN A 131 13.89 0.10 18.09
CA GLN A 131 13.95 -1.08 18.96
C GLN A 131 14.62 -0.76 20.30
N SER A 132 15.73 -0.01 20.29
CA SER A 132 16.43 0.43 21.50
C SER A 132 15.58 1.35 22.38
N ALA A 133 14.63 2.10 21.79
CA ALA A 133 13.66 2.92 22.51
C ALA A 133 12.40 2.12 22.95
N GLY A 134 12.34 0.81 22.70
CA GLY A 134 11.19 -0.03 23.02
C GLY A 134 9.99 0.19 22.10
N ILE A 135 10.22 0.59 20.85
CA ILE A 135 9.18 0.76 19.82
C ILE A 135 9.22 -0.46 18.89
N ALA A 136 8.07 -1.11 18.69
CA ALA A 136 7.97 -2.24 17.79
C ALA A 136 8.19 -1.81 16.34
N VAL A 137 9.01 -2.55 15.60
CA VAL A 137 9.33 -2.27 14.19
C VAL A 137 8.62 -3.25 13.27
N ALA A 138 7.89 -2.67 12.32
CA ALA A 138 7.33 -3.35 11.15
C ALA A 138 8.00 -2.82 9.87
N CYS A 139 7.78 -3.50 8.76
CA CYS A 139 8.23 -3.08 7.45
C CYS A 139 7.06 -2.99 6.46
N ASN A 140 7.11 -2.03 5.54
CA ASN A 140 6.24 -1.97 4.36
C ASN A 140 7.09 -2.00 3.09
N THR A 141 6.69 -2.81 2.11
CA THR A 141 7.38 -2.89 0.81
C THR A 141 6.40 -2.73 -0.35
N GLN A 142 6.80 -1.88 -1.30
CA GLN A 142 6.14 -1.76 -2.60
C GLN A 142 6.62 -2.87 -3.54
N VAL A 143 5.72 -3.74 -3.97
CA VAL A 143 5.93 -4.81 -4.94
C VAL A 143 5.66 -4.27 -6.33
N ASN A 144 6.73 -4.20 -7.12
CA ASN A 144 6.76 -3.75 -8.49
C ASN A 144 7.78 -4.59 -9.28
N ARG A 145 7.94 -4.33 -10.57
CA ARG A 145 8.85 -5.12 -11.44
C ARG A 145 10.31 -5.12 -10.99
N ARG A 146 10.76 -4.09 -10.27
CA ARG A 146 12.14 -4.01 -9.76
C ARG A 146 12.30 -4.70 -8.41
N THR A 147 11.29 -4.65 -7.55
CA THR A 147 11.40 -5.15 -6.18
C THR A 147 11.02 -6.62 -6.05
N ILE A 148 10.09 -7.12 -6.87
CA ILE A 148 9.61 -8.51 -6.76
C ILE A 148 10.74 -9.54 -6.86
N VAL A 149 11.72 -9.29 -7.73
CA VAL A 149 12.88 -10.17 -7.94
C VAL A 149 13.76 -10.30 -6.69
N GLU A 150 13.70 -9.32 -5.79
CA GLU A 150 14.51 -9.25 -4.57
C GLU A 150 13.72 -9.57 -3.30
N VAL A 151 12.40 -9.81 -3.39
CA VAL A 151 11.55 -10.08 -2.20
C VAL A 151 12.11 -11.21 -1.32
N PRO A 152 12.59 -12.35 -1.85
CA PRO A 152 13.16 -13.40 -1.00
C PRO A 152 14.48 -13.02 -0.32
N LEU A 153 15.31 -12.14 -0.91
CA LEU A 153 16.51 -11.60 -0.26
C LEU A 153 16.14 -10.58 0.81
N LEU A 154 15.21 -9.67 0.49
CA LEU A 154 14.74 -8.66 1.43
C LEU A 154 14.12 -9.31 2.66
N TYR A 155 13.33 -10.38 2.47
CA TYR A 155 12.82 -11.21 3.56
C TYR A 155 13.90 -11.55 4.60
N GLN A 156 15.05 -12.06 4.16
CA GLN A 156 16.15 -12.41 5.07
C GLN A 156 16.74 -11.21 5.78
N ALA A 157 16.94 -10.10 5.06
CA ALA A 157 17.47 -8.87 5.64
C ALA A 157 16.53 -8.32 6.72
N LEU A 158 15.21 -8.35 6.49
CA LEU A 158 14.21 -7.91 7.45
C LEU A 158 14.17 -8.82 8.69
N LEU A 159 14.25 -10.13 8.49
CA LEU A 159 14.31 -11.11 9.58
C LEU A 159 15.56 -10.91 10.44
N GLN A 160 16.73 -10.75 9.83
CA GLN A 160 18.00 -10.48 10.54
C GLN A 160 17.96 -9.16 11.32
N ALA A 161 17.22 -8.17 10.83
CA ALA A 161 17.00 -6.90 11.52
C ALA A 161 15.98 -6.97 12.66
N GLY A 162 15.39 -8.14 12.94
CA GLY A 162 14.39 -8.32 14.00
C GLY A 162 13.02 -7.72 13.66
N THR A 163 12.68 -7.62 12.38
CA THR A 163 11.33 -7.23 11.95
C THR A 163 10.35 -8.36 12.27
N THR A 164 9.22 -8.04 12.88
CA THR A 164 8.21 -9.04 13.29
C THR A 164 6.96 -9.04 12.42
N ALA A 165 6.72 -7.95 11.67
CA ALA A 165 5.60 -7.81 10.75
C ALA A 165 6.05 -7.11 9.47
N TRP A 166 5.63 -7.65 8.33
CA TRP A 166 5.97 -7.14 7.01
C TRP A 166 4.74 -7.08 6.11
N GLN A 167 4.37 -5.86 5.70
CA GLN A 167 3.26 -5.65 4.77
C GLN A 167 3.76 -5.49 3.34
N LEU A 168 3.12 -6.20 2.42
CA LEU A 168 3.38 -6.15 0.99
C LEU A 168 2.24 -5.45 0.26
N GLN A 169 2.56 -4.49 -0.60
CA GLN A 169 1.61 -3.69 -1.36
C GLN A 169 2.02 -3.58 -2.83
N LEU A 170 1.11 -3.75 -3.79
CA LEU A 170 1.44 -3.52 -5.21
C LEU A 170 1.66 -2.03 -5.49
N THR A 171 2.64 -1.70 -6.32
CA THR A 171 2.74 -0.35 -6.91
C THR A 171 1.70 -0.18 -8.01
N VAL A 172 0.98 0.94 -7.97
CA VAL A 172 -0.07 1.32 -8.93
C VAL A 172 0.23 2.74 -9.43
N PRO A 173 -0.35 3.21 -10.56
CA PRO A 173 -0.01 4.49 -11.17
C PRO A 173 -0.62 5.69 -10.44
N LEU A 174 -0.25 5.90 -9.18
CA LEU A 174 -0.54 7.09 -8.39
C LEU A 174 0.74 7.94 -8.26
N GLY A 175 0.62 9.25 -8.40
CA GLY A 175 1.73 10.17 -8.27
C GLY A 175 2.85 9.84 -9.25
N ARG A 176 4.10 9.86 -8.79
CA ARG A 176 5.29 9.64 -9.63
C ARG A 176 5.35 8.25 -10.26
N ALA A 177 4.62 7.26 -9.73
CA ALA A 177 4.54 5.94 -10.34
C ALA A 177 3.77 5.95 -11.67
N ALA A 178 2.84 6.91 -11.85
CA ALA A 178 2.15 7.10 -13.12
C ALA A 178 3.06 7.61 -14.24
N ASP A 179 4.15 8.29 -13.87
CA ASP A 179 5.17 8.79 -14.81
C ASP A 179 6.19 7.70 -15.19
N GLN A 180 6.11 6.52 -14.56
CA GLN A 180 7.04 5.41 -14.69
C GLN A 180 6.29 4.09 -14.87
N ALA A 181 5.53 4.00 -15.95
CA ALA A 181 4.70 2.83 -16.26
C ALA A 181 5.51 1.52 -16.32
N GLU A 182 6.81 1.58 -16.59
CA GLU A 182 7.71 0.42 -16.63
C GLU A 182 7.96 -0.21 -15.25
N LEU A 183 7.73 0.53 -14.15
CA LEU A 183 7.78 -0.03 -12.79
C LEU A 183 6.59 -0.95 -12.54
N LEU A 184 5.45 -0.66 -13.15
CA LEU A 184 4.19 -1.33 -12.89
C LEU A 184 4.21 -2.77 -13.41
N LEU A 185 3.68 -3.68 -12.61
CA LEU A 185 3.45 -5.07 -13.02
C LEU A 185 2.35 -5.12 -14.09
N GLN A 186 2.46 -6.06 -15.01
CA GLN A 186 1.35 -6.42 -15.89
C GLN A 186 0.43 -7.42 -15.17
N PRO A 187 -0.89 -7.42 -15.43
CA PRO A 187 -1.82 -8.33 -14.79
C PRO A 187 -1.41 -9.80 -14.88
N CYS A 188 -0.86 -10.24 -16.02
CA CYS A 188 -0.37 -11.61 -16.20
C CYS A 188 0.86 -11.95 -15.33
N GLU A 189 1.67 -10.97 -14.94
CA GLU A 189 2.83 -11.19 -14.07
C GLU A 189 2.41 -11.54 -12.65
N LEU A 190 1.17 -11.25 -12.26
CA LEU A 190 0.66 -11.55 -10.92
C LEU A 190 0.70 -13.04 -10.59
N LEU A 191 0.57 -13.92 -11.58
CA LEU A 191 0.67 -15.37 -11.39
C LEU A 191 2.01 -15.74 -10.72
N ALA A 192 3.11 -15.26 -11.29
CA ALA A 192 4.45 -15.47 -10.74
C ALA A 192 4.67 -14.68 -9.44
N VAL A 193 4.17 -13.44 -9.34
CA VAL A 193 4.26 -12.65 -8.11
C VAL A 193 3.67 -13.42 -6.93
N PHE A 194 2.44 -13.91 -7.05
CA PHE A 194 1.74 -14.55 -5.95
C PHE A 194 2.37 -15.88 -5.54
N ASP A 195 2.94 -16.64 -6.46
CA ASP A 195 3.75 -17.82 -6.13
C ASP A 195 4.98 -17.47 -5.27
N VAL A 196 5.69 -16.39 -5.62
CA VAL A 196 6.86 -15.92 -4.84
C VAL A 196 6.41 -15.46 -3.46
N LEU A 197 5.36 -14.64 -3.38
CA LEU A 197 4.88 -14.10 -2.11
C LEU A 197 4.36 -15.21 -1.19
N ALA A 198 3.67 -16.22 -1.72
CA ALA A 198 3.19 -17.35 -0.95
C ALA A 198 4.35 -18.13 -0.31
N ARG A 199 5.38 -18.49 -1.09
CA ARG A 199 6.56 -19.20 -0.58
C ARG A 199 7.29 -18.40 0.50
N VAL A 200 7.40 -17.09 0.32
CA VAL A 200 8.02 -16.21 1.32
C VAL A 200 7.16 -16.12 2.58
N ALA A 201 5.84 -16.00 2.47
CA ALA A 201 4.93 -15.95 3.60
C ALA A 201 4.94 -17.25 4.42
N GLU A 202 4.93 -18.42 3.76
CA GLU A 202 5.05 -19.72 4.44
C GLU A 202 6.36 -19.82 5.24
N ARG A 203 7.47 -19.39 4.64
CA ARG A 203 8.77 -19.41 5.31
C ARG A 203 8.84 -18.41 6.46
N ALA A 204 8.33 -17.20 6.25
CA ALA A 204 8.32 -16.14 7.25
C ALA A 204 7.55 -16.54 8.51
N GLU A 205 6.40 -17.20 8.36
CA GLU A 205 5.61 -17.69 9.49
C GLU A 205 6.42 -18.70 10.34
N VAL A 206 7.17 -19.62 9.70
CA VAL A 206 8.06 -20.57 10.39
C VAL A 206 9.17 -19.84 11.15
N ASP A 207 9.73 -18.79 10.56
CA ASP A 207 10.81 -18.00 11.15
C ASP A 207 10.29 -16.91 12.12
N GLY A 208 8.97 -16.85 12.39
CA GLY A 208 8.36 -15.95 13.37
C GLY A 208 8.15 -14.51 12.91
N MET A 209 8.22 -14.24 11.60
CA MET A 209 7.88 -12.95 11.01
C MET A 209 6.57 -13.06 10.24
N ARG A 210 5.59 -12.19 10.55
CA ARG A 210 4.32 -12.26 9.83
C ARG A 210 4.31 -11.41 8.56
N VAL A 211 3.89 -12.02 7.46
CA VAL A 211 3.64 -11.34 6.19
C VAL A 211 2.15 -11.05 6.05
N TYR A 212 1.80 -9.81 5.69
CA TYR A 212 0.42 -9.39 5.45
C TYR A 212 0.25 -8.75 4.07
N ALA A 213 -0.82 -9.13 3.38
CA ALA A 213 -1.26 -8.44 2.19
C ALA A 213 -1.91 -7.10 2.53
N ALA A 214 -1.44 -6.02 1.91
CA ALA A 214 -2.15 -4.75 1.92
C ALA A 214 -3.51 -4.86 1.22
N ASN A 215 -4.32 -3.81 1.34
CA ASN A 215 -5.67 -3.76 0.75
C ASN A 215 -5.68 -3.90 -0.78
N ASN A 216 -4.54 -3.68 -1.45
CA ASN A 216 -4.44 -3.75 -2.90
C ASN A 216 -3.76 -5.02 -3.46
N LEU A 217 -3.52 -6.04 -2.63
CA LEU A 217 -2.80 -7.26 -3.01
C LEU A 217 -3.68 -8.49 -2.73
N GLY A 218 -3.85 -9.40 -3.71
CA GLY A 218 -4.49 -10.72 -3.52
C GLY A 218 -5.70 -10.96 -4.41
N TYR A 219 -6.85 -11.13 -3.75
CA TYR A 219 -8.22 -11.27 -4.28
C TYR A 219 -8.56 -12.67 -4.80
N HIS A 220 -9.16 -13.48 -3.93
CA HIS A 220 -9.81 -14.79 -4.20
C HIS A 220 -8.98 -15.79 -5.02
N GLY A 221 -7.67 -15.59 -5.14
CA GLY A 221 -6.74 -16.60 -5.64
C GLY A 221 -6.42 -17.64 -4.56
N PRO A 222 -5.70 -18.73 -4.91
CA PRO A 222 -5.41 -19.84 -4.00
C PRO A 222 -4.64 -19.43 -2.74
N TYR A 223 -3.84 -18.37 -2.80
CA TYR A 223 -3.04 -17.88 -1.66
C TYR A 223 -3.70 -16.74 -0.87
N GLU A 224 -4.96 -16.41 -1.15
CA GLU A 224 -5.64 -15.25 -0.52
C GLU A 224 -5.67 -15.36 1.00
N GLN A 225 -6.07 -16.52 1.53
CA GLN A 225 -6.12 -16.74 2.98
C GLN A 225 -4.71 -16.70 3.58
N LEU A 226 -3.76 -17.42 2.98
CA LEU A 226 -2.35 -17.42 3.41
C LEU A 226 -1.79 -15.99 3.55
N LEU A 227 -2.06 -15.09 2.59
CA LEU A 227 -1.48 -13.75 2.58
C LEU A 227 -2.30 -12.72 3.37
N ARG A 228 -3.63 -12.82 3.38
CA ARG A 228 -4.51 -11.82 4.05
C ARG A 228 -4.75 -12.14 5.51
N SER A 229 -4.97 -13.40 5.81
CA SER A 229 -5.37 -13.90 7.12
C SER A 229 -4.68 -15.23 7.34
N PRO A 230 -3.36 -15.28 7.65
CA PRO A 230 -2.68 -16.57 7.73
C PRO A 230 -3.17 -17.51 8.85
N ASP A 231 -4.16 -17.10 9.68
CA ASP A 231 -4.99 -17.98 10.51
C ASP A 231 -6.14 -18.70 9.73
N GLY A 232 -6.24 -18.46 8.43
CA GLY A 232 -7.16 -19.12 7.48
C GLY A 232 -8.57 -18.55 7.39
N ASN A 233 -8.93 -17.57 8.22
CA ASN A 233 -10.34 -17.30 8.50
C ASN A 233 -10.96 -16.18 7.65
N GLN A 234 -10.17 -15.44 6.87
CA GLN A 234 -10.67 -14.28 6.13
C GLN A 234 -10.14 -14.22 4.70
N SER A 235 -10.99 -13.70 3.82
CA SER A 235 -10.65 -13.29 2.47
C SER A 235 -11.10 -11.84 2.28
N TRP A 236 -10.66 -11.22 1.19
CA TRP A 236 -11.15 -9.91 0.80
C TRP A 236 -12.69 -9.88 0.73
N HIS A 237 -13.28 -8.89 1.41
CA HIS A 237 -14.73 -8.74 1.55
C HIS A 237 -15.19 -7.32 1.19
N GLY A 238 -14.48 -6.68 0.26
CA GLY A 238 -14.78 -5.34 -0.23
C GLY A 238 -13.92 -4.25 0.37
N CYS A 239 -13.96 -3.09 -0.30
CA CYS A 239 -13.18 -1.92 0.08
C CYS A 239 -13.68 -1.34 1.41
N GLN A 240 -12.74 -1.03 2.30
CA GLN A 240 -12.99 -0.51 3.64
C GLN A 240 -12.96 1.03 3.73
N ALA A 241 -12.78 1.72 2.60
CA ALA A 241 -12.69 3.17 2.55
C ALA A 241 -13.98 3.82 3.08
N GLY A 242 -13.84 4.74 4.03
CA GLY A 242 -14.96 5.42 4.68
C GLY A 242 -15.76 4.55 5.66
N LEU A 243 -15.43 3.27 5.82
CA LEU A 243 -16.07 2.35 6.77
C LEU A 243 -15.24 2.23 8.06
N SER A 244 -14.02 1.70 7.92
CA SER A 244 -13.08 1.46 9.02
C SER A 244 -11.78 2.24 8.87
N THR A 245 -11.67 3.06 7.82
CA THR A 245 -10.50 3.92 7.58
C THR A 245 -10.90 5.24 6.94
N ILE A 246 -10.11 6.26 7.23
CA ILE A 246 -10.09 7.56 6.55
C ILE A 246 -8.66 8.05 6.36
N GLY A 247 -8.47 8.93 5.39
CA GLY A 247 -7.24 9.68 5.15
C GLY A 247 -7.42 11.15 5.47
N ILE A 248 -6.42 11.77 6.08
CA ILE A 248 -6.35 13.23 6.27
C ILE A 248 -5.06 13.73 5.63
N GLU A 249 -5.16 14.73 4.75
CA GLU A 249 -4.01 15.39 4.12
C GLU A 249 -3.49 16.56 4.96
N ALA A 250 -2.30 17.04 4.64
CA ALA A 250 -1.60 18.05 5.44
C ALA A 250 -2.33 19.40 5.54
N ASP A 251 -3.23 19.72 4.61
CA ASP A 251 -4.10 20.91 4.63
C ASP A 251 -5.47 20.67 5.29
N GLY A 252 -5.68 19.49 5.85
CA GLY A 252 -6.91 19.08 6.51
C GLY A 252 -8.00 18.57 5.58
N THR A 253 -7.69 18.32 4.31
CA THR A 253 -8.59 17.58 3.40
C THR A 253 -8.83 16.17 3.91
N VAL A 254 -10.08 15.70 3.92
CA VAL A 254 -10.45 14.36 4.41
C VAL A 254 -10.98 13.50 3.28
N LYS A 255 -10.57 12.23 3.25
CA LYS A 255 -10.93 11.22 2.24
C LYS A 255 -11.32 9.90 2.89
N GLY A 256 -12.11 9.07 2.21
CA GLY A 256 -12.45 7.72 2.68
C GLY A 256 -11.25 6.78 2.72
N CYS A 257 -10.16 7.07 2.01
CA CYS A 257 -8.91 6.34 2.08
C CYS A 257 -7.76 7.30 1.76
N PRO A 258 -6.62 7.22 2.47
CA PRO A 258 -5.47 8.10 2.21
C PRO A 258 -4.93 7.97 0.78
N SER A 259 -5.04 6.79 0.16
CA SER A 259 -4.51 6.51 -1.17
C SER A 259 -5.45 6.95 -2.31
N LEU A 260 -6.74 7.18 -2.04
CA LEU A 260 -7.67 7.59 -3.09
C LEU A 260 -7.30 8.99 -3.64
N PRO A 261 -7.43 9.23 -4.96
CA PRO A 261 -7.14 10.52 -5.55
C PRO A 261 -7.96 11.66 -4.93
N THR A 262 -7.28 12.76 -4.60
CA THR A 262 -7.91 13.89 -3.88
C THR A 262 -9.00 14.56 -4.70
N ALA A 263 -8.77 14.71 -6.02
CA ALA A 263 -9.72 15.36 -6.93
C ALA A 263 -11.08 14.65 -7.00
N ASP A 264 -11.09 13.33 -6.83
CA ASP A 264 -12.30 12.50 -7.00
C ASP A 264 -12.94 12.09 -5.67
N TYR A 265 -12.18 12.08 -4.56
CA TYR A 265 -12.58 11.44 -3.29
C TYR A 265 -12.45 12.34 -2.05
N SER A 266 -12.28 13.66 -2.24
CA SER A 266 -12.32 14.62 -1.14
C SER A 266 -13.75 14.81 -0.64
N GLY A 267 -13.99 14.50 0.64
CA GLY A 267 -15.27 14.80 1.29
C GLY A 267 -15.34 16.20 1.88
N GLY A 268 -14.26 16.97 1.84
CA GLY A 268 -14.18 18.31 2.41
C GLY A 268 -12.88 18.55 3.20
N THR A 269 -12.88 19.65 3.96
CA THR A 269 -11.75 20.06 4.81
C THR A 269 -12.23 20.38 6.23
N VAL A 270 -11.41 20.01 7.21
CA VAL A 270 -11.65 20.28 8.65
C VAL A 270 -11.79 21.77 8.98
N ARG A 271 -11.31 22.65 8.11
CA ARG A 271 -11.49 24.12 8.24
C ARG A 271 -12.91 24.60 7.93
N ARG A 272 -13.71 23.78 7.24
CA ARG A 272 -15.06 24.13 6.79
C ARG A 272 -16.13 23.30 7.47
N GLN A 273 -15.85 22.04 7.79
CA GLN A 273 -16.83 21.07 8.28
C GLN A 273 -16.19 20.15 9.31
N ARG A 274 -16.99 19.63 10.25
CA ARG A 274 -16.47 18.66 11.22
C ARG A 274 -16.32 17.28 10.58
N ILE A 275 -15.36 16.49 11.07
CA ILE A 275 -15.12 15.11 10.59
C ILE A 275 -16.38 14.25 10.70
N ALA A 276 -17.14 14.38 11.80
CA ALA A 276 -18.39 13.66 12.00
C ALA A 276 -19.41 13.91 10.88
N GLU A 277 -19.52 15.17 10.41
CA GLU A 277 -20.42 15.55 9.32
C GLU A 277 -19.96 14.90 8.02
N MET A 278 -18.68 15.09 7.65
CA MET A 278 -18.10 14.52 6.42
C MET A 278 -18.26 12.99 6.36
N LEU A 279 -18.06 12.28 7.47
CA LEU A 279 -18.26 10.82 7.53
C LEU A 279 -19.70 10.39 7.19
N SER A 280 -20.68 11.17 7.61
CA SER A 280 -22.10 10.86 7.41
C SER A 280 -22.66 11.36 6.09
N SER A 281 -22.14 12.48 5.56
CA SER A 281 -22.81 13.24 4.50
C SER A 281 -22.01 13.42 3.21
N ALA A 282 -20.76 12.97 3.12
CA ALA A 282 -19.94 13.12 1.91
C ALA A 282 -19.95 11.84 1.04
N PRO A 283 -20.67 11.84 -0.11
CA PRO A 283 -20.73 10.70 -1.05
C PRO A 283 -19.35 10.22 -1.52
N GLU A 284 -18.42 11.15 -1.69
CA GLU A 284 -17.04 10.92 -2.11
C GLU A 284 -16.27 10.05 -1.09
N MET A 285 -16.65 10.09 0.18
CA MET A 285 -16.03 9.29 1.24
C MET A 285 -16.85 8.03 1.58
N ASN A 286 -18.18 8.13 1.56
CA ASN A 286 -19.09 7.10 2.07
C ASN A 286 -19.70 6.21 0.98
N PHE A 287 -19.14 6.20 -0.23
CA PHE A 287 -19.61 5.36 -1.34
C PHE A 287 -19.78 3.88 -0.98
N ASN A 288 -19.00 3.36 -0.02
CA ASN A 288 -19.17 2.00 0.47
C ASN A 288 -20.42 1.81 1.36
N LEU A 289 -20.81 2.81 2.16
CA LEU A 289 -22.06 2.79 2.92
C LEU A 289 -23.27 2.83 1.98
N LEU A 290 -23.23 3.71 0.98
CA LEU A 290 -24.31 3.83 -0.01
C LEU A 290 -24.47 2.55 -0.84
N SER A 291 -23.36 1.88 -1.16
CA SER A 291 -23.40 0.63 -1.92
C SER A 291 -23.92 -0.58 -1.14
N GLU A 292 -23.88 -0.56 0.19
CA GLU A 292 -24.55 -1.58 1.01
C GLU A 292 -26.08 -1.43 0.96
N GLN A 293 -26.55 -0.21 0.68
CA GLN A 293 -27.96 0.16 0.58
C GLN A 293 -28.50 0.12 -0.86
N SER A 294 -27.64 -0.07 -1.87
CA SER A 294 -27.99 -0.11 -3.30
C SER A 294 -27.62 -1.44 -3.98
N ASP A 295 -27.90 -1.58 -5.28
CA ASP A 295 -27.48 -2.74 -6.09
C ASP A 295 -25.96 -3.01 -5.93
N ARG A 296 -25.63 -4.14 -5.29
CA ARG A 296 -24.25 -4.57 -4.98
C ARG A 296 -23.36 -4.69 -6.22
N ARG A 297 -23.96 -4.88 -7.40
CA ARG A 297 -23.25 -4.98 -8.69
C ARG A 297 -23.31 -3.70 -9.52
N GLY A 298 -24.09 -2.69 -9.13
CA GLY A 298 -24.35 -1.49 -9.93
C GLY A 298 -23.10 -0.69 -10.30
N GLU A 299 -22.06 -0.77 -9.47
CA GLU A 299 -20.76 -0.14 -9.74
C GLU A 299 -19.80 -1.01 -10.57
N LEU A 300 -20.03 -2.32 -10.61
CA LEU A 300 -19.12 -3.27 -11.24
C LEU A 300 -19.28 -3.25 -12.77
N TRP A 301 -18.14 -3.37 -13.45
CA TRP A 301 -18.07 -3.43 -14.91
C TRP A 301 -16.94 -4.34 -15.35
N GLY A 302 -16.86 -4.65 -16.65
CA GLY A 302 -15.88 -5.58 -17.21
C GLY A 302 -15.89 -6.94 -16.51
N PHE A 303 -14.71 -7.53 -16.29
CA PHE A 303 -14.53 -8.84 -15.64
C PHE A 303 -15.24 -8.92 -14.28
N CYS A 304 -15.13 -7.88 -13.46
CA CYS A 304 -15.66 -7.90 -12.09
C CYS A 304 -17.19 -7.98 -12.03
N ARG A 305 -17.91 -7.53 -13.07
CA ARG A 305 -19.40 -7.55 -13.09
C ARG A 305 -19.96 -8.97 -13.15
N THR A 306 -19.30 -9.85 -13.89
CA THR A 306 -19.74 -11.23 -14.12
C THR A 306 -18.98 -12.24 -13.26
N CYS A 307 -17.98 -11.79 -12.50
CA CYS A 307 -17.19 -12.63 -11.61
C CYS A 307 -18.06 -13.35 -10.56
N ALA A 308 -17.71 -14.60 -10.23
CA ALA A 308 -18.38 -15.39 -9.21
C ALA A 308 -18.27 -14.77 -7.80
N HIS A 309 -17.21 -13.98 -7.55
CA HIS A 309 -16.98 -13.31 -6.27
C HIS A 309 -17.53 -11.87 -6.22
N ALA A 310 -18.26 -11.42 -7.25
CA ALA A 310 -18.66 -10.01 -7.40
C ALA A 310 -19.37 -9.43 -6.15
N ASP A 311 -20.31 -10.17 -5.57
CA ASP A 311 -21.14 -9.69 -4.47
C ASP A 311 -20.35 -9.50 -3.16
N THR A 312 -19.31 -10.30 -2.94
CA THR A 312 -18.43 -10.22 -1.75
C THR A 312 -17.23 -9.32 -2.00
N CYS A 313 -16.56 -9.48 -3.14
CA CYS A 313 -15.30 -8.80 -3.45
C CYS A 313 -15.49 -7.32 -3.80
N ARG A 314 -16.61 -7.00 -4.47
CA ARG A 314 -16.97 -5.65 -4.89
C ARG A 314 -15.88 -4.95 -5.72
N GLY A 315 -15.23 -5.71 -6.60
CA GLY A 315 -14.27 -5.20 -7.57
C GLY A 315 -12.85 -4.96 -7.03
N GLY A 316 -12.50 -5.50 -5.86
CA GLY A 316 -11.17 -5.37 -5.27
C GLY A 316 -10.90 -3.99 -4.68
N CYS A 317 -9.62 -3.57 -4.62
CA CYS A 317 -9.27 -2.24 -4.12
C CYS A 317 -9.76 -1.15 -5.08
N SER A 318 -10.66 -0.31 -4.57
CA SER A 318 -11.19 0.87 -5.28
C SER A 318 -10.10 1.83 -5.72
N TRP A 319 -9.06 2.04 -4.91
CA TRP A 319 -7.92 2.89 -5.27
C TRP A 319 -7.17 2.35 -6.49
N THR A 320 -6.89 1.04 -6.54
CA THR A 320 -6.19 0.44 -7.68
C THR A 320 -7.00 0.53 -8.96
N ALA A 321 -8.29 0.18 -8.92
CA ALA A 321 -9.15 0.29 -10.09
C ALA A 321 -9.26 1.74 -10.57
N HIS A 322 -9.45 2.70 -9.66
CA HIS A 322 -9.62 4.10 -10.03
C HIS A 322 -8.34 4.71 -10.62
N THR A 323 -7.19 4.48 -10.00
CA THR A 323 -5.92 5.01 -10.51
C THR A 323 -5.53 4.40 -11.85
N LEU A 324 -6.02 3.20 -12.18
CA LEU A 324 -5.83 2.62 -13.51
C LEU A 324 -6.85 3.11 -14.53
N PHE A 325 -8.13 3.21 -14.18
CA PHE A 325 -9.20 3.40 -15.17
C PHE A 325 -9.97 4.73 -15.06
N GLY A 326 -9.70 5.55 -14.05
CA GLY A 326 -10.50 6.73 -13.69
C GLY A 326 -11.87 6.39 -13.09
N ARG A 327 -12.10 5.12 -12.76
CA ARG A 327 -13.34 4.64 -12.15
C ARG A 327 -13.10 3.35 -11.35
N ARG A 328 -13.84 3.17 -10.25
CA ARG A 328 -13.86 1.96 -9.41
C ARG A 328 -14.58 0.79 -10.09
N GLY A 329 -14.57 -0.38 -9.45
CA GLY A 329 -15.45 -1.50 -9.80
C GLY A 329 -14.92 -2.52 -10.80
N ASN A 330 -13.67 -2.38 -11.27
CA ASN A 330 -13.02 -3.36 -12.15
C ASN A 330 -11.50 -3.37 -11.95
N ASN A 331 -10.99 -4.05 -10.91
CA ASN A 331 -9.55 -4.11 -10.65
C ASN A 331 -8.85 -5.15 -11.55
N PRO A 332 -7.89 -4.76 -12.41
CA PRO A 332 -7.12 -5.71 -13.23
C PRO A 332 -5.98 -6.36 -12.45
N TYR A 333 -5.56 -5.78 -11.31
CA TYR A 333 -4.60 -6.41 -10.42
C TYR A 333 -5.29 -7.36 -9.43
N CYS A 334 -5.82 -8.45 -9.98
CA CYS A 334 -6.55 -9.47 -9.25
C CYS A 334 -5.99 -10.87 -9.55
N HIS A 335 -5.55 -11.60 -8.52
CA HIS A 335 -4.97 -12.93 -8.72
C HIS A 335 -5.98 -13.90 -9.35
N HIS A 336 -7.22 -13.92 -8.83
CA HIS A 336 -8.30 -14.73 -9.41
C HIS A 336 -8.57 -14.40 -10.88
N ARG A 337 -8.58 -13.11 -11.24
CA ARG A 337 -8.79 -12.68 -12.64
C ARG A 337 -7.67 -13.16 -13.56
N ALA A 338 -6.42 -13.02 -13.13
CA ALA A 338 -5.28 -13.49 -13.90
C ALA A 338 -5.33 -15.01 -14.15
N LEU A 339 -5.71 -15.78 -13.12
CA LEU A 339 -5.89 -17.23 -13.22
C LEU A 339 -7.01 -17.60 -14.20
N GLU A 340 -8.16 -16.94 -14.10
CA GLU A 340 -9.30 -17.22 -14.98
C GLU A 340 -8.97 -16.93 -16.46
N LEU A 341 -8.30 -15.81 -16.73
CA LEU A 341 -7.84 -15.48 -18.08
C LEU A 341 -6.83 -16.52 -18.59
N GLN A 342 -5.87 -16.93 -17.77
CA GLN A 342 -4.89 -17.96 -18.14
C GLN A 342 -5.57 -19.28 -18.52
N ARG A 343 -6.59 -19.72 -17.76
CA ARG A 343 -7.36 -20.94 -18.07
C ARG A 343 -8.08 -20.87 -19.41
N GLN A 344 -8.42 -19.67 -19.87
CA GLN A 344 -9.05 -19.41 -21.16
C GLN A 344 -8.02 -19.25 -22.29
N GLY A 345 -6.72 -19.40 -22.02
CA GLY A 345 -5.65 -19.12 -22.99
C GLY A 345 -5.52 -17.62 -23.29
N MET A 346 -5.94 -16.76 -22.36
CA MET A 346 -5.95 -15.31 -22.52
C MET A 346 -5.06 -14.64 -21.46
N ARG A 347 -4.65 -13.41 -21.72
CA ARG A 347 -3.95 -12.55 -20.77
C ARG A 347 -4.39 -11.11 -20.88
N GLU A 348 -4.07 -10.34 -19.85
CA GLU A 348 -4.29 -8.90 -19.85
C GLU A 348 -2.99 -8.11 -19.80
N ARG A 349 -2.98 -7.02 -20.57
CA ARG A 349 -1.88 -6.08 -20.66
C ARG A 349 -2.39 -4.66 -20.45
N LEU A 350 -1.75 -3.93 -19.55
CA LEU A 350 -2.03 -2.52 -19.30
C LEU A 350 -1.26 -1.64 -20.27
N LEU A 351 -1.99 -0.67 -20.82
CA LEU A 351 -1.47 0.36 -21.70
C LEU A 351 -1.82 1.73 -21.12
N GLN A 352 -0.81 2.58 -20.92
CA GLN A 352 -1.05 3.97 -20.54
C GLN A 352 -1.66 4.71 -21.72
N ILE A 353 -2.78 5.40 -21.48
CA ILE A 353 -3.49 6.20 -22.46
C ILE A 353 -3.41 7.69 -22.15
N GLU A 354 -3.24 8.06 -20.88
CA GLU A 354 -3.06 9.46 -20.46
C GLU A 354 -2.00 9.54 -19.34
N PRO A 355 -1.07 10.51 -19.40
CA PRO A 355 -0.13 10.76 -18.31
C PRO A 355 -0.82 11.38 -17.10
N ALA A 356 -0.16 11.35 -15.95
CA ALA A 356 -0.59 12.12 -14.80
C ALA A 356 -0.32 13.62 -15.00
N ILE A 357 -1.07 14.47 -14.30
CA ILE A 357 -1.07 15.93 -14.52
C ILE A 357 0.02 16.69 -13.73
N GLY A 358 0.73 16.02 -12.82
CA GLY A 358 1.86 16.56 -12.05
C GLY A 358 1.53 17.12 -10.66
N VAL A 359 0.43 16.71 -10.01
CA VAL A 359 0.01 17.21 -8.68
C VAL A 359 -0.09 16.09 -7.64
N PRO A 360 -0.02 16.39 -6.32
CA PRO A 360 -0.15 15.37 -5.28
C PRO A 360 -1.41 14.50 -5.45
N PHE A 361 -1.26 13.19 -5.28
CA PHE A 361 -2.34 12.19 -5.42
C PHE A 361 -3.03 12.17 -6.79
N ASP A 362 -2.37 12.68 -7.83
CA ASP A 362 -2.79 12.45 -9.22
C ASP A 362 -2.53 11.02 -9.67
N TYR A 363 -2.99 10.70 -10.87
CA TYR A 363 -2.80 9.40 -11.50
C TYR A 363 -2.83 9.57 -13.02
N GLY A 364 -2.21 8.62 -13.72
CA GLY A 364 -2.35 8.50 -15.17
C GLY A 364 -3.47 7.52 -15.51
N ARG A 365 -4.08 7.61 -16.69
CA ARG A 365 -5.09 6.64 -17.11
C ARG A 365 -4.48 5.56 -17.98
N PHE A 366 -4.97 4.35 -17.75
CA PHE A 366 -4.60 3.13 -18.44
C PHE A 366 -5.85 2.49 -19.05
N THR A 367 -5.62 1.56 -19.98
CA THR A 367 -6.62 0.61 -20.44
C THR A 367 -6.05 -0.80 -20.33
N ALA A 368 -6.91 -1.79 -20.15
CA ALA A 368 -6.53 -3.20 -20.21
C ALA A 368 -6.91 -3.77 -21.58
N VAL A 369 -5.92 -4.35 -22.26
CA VAL A 369 -6.11 -5.12 -23.49
C VAL A 369 -6.12 -6.59 -23.10
N THR A 370 -7.22 -7.28 -23.40
CA THR A 370 -7.32 -8.73 -23.29
C THR A 370 -6.96 -9.35 -24.64
N GLU A 371 -5.95 -10.20 -24.66
CA GLU A 371 -5.39 -10.81 -25.87
C GLU A 371 -5.04 -12.28 -25.61
N SER A 372 -4.83 -13.07 -26.66
CA SER A 372 -4.41 -14.47 -26.53
C SER A 372 -3.03 -14.54 -25.83
N ASP A 373 -2.83 -15.56 -25.01
CA ASP A 373 -1.57 -15.88 -24.31
C ASP A 373 -0.37 -15.86 -25.26
N ASP A 374 -0.53 -16.41 -26.47
CA ASP A 374 0.52 -16.56 -27.47
C ASP A 374 0.78 -15.29 -28.30
N THR A 375 -0.01 -14.23 -28.08
CA THR A 375 0.16 -12.96 -28.79
C THR A 375 1.58 -12.44 -28.57
N PRO A 376 2.33 -12.08 -29.63
CA PRO A 376 3.68 -11.53 -29.47
C PRO A 376 3.66 -10.21 -28.68
N TRP A 377 4.57 -10.07 -27.73
CA TRP A 377 4.70 -8.83 -26.97
C TRP A 377 5.38 -7.73 -27.80
N PRO A 378 4.91 -6.47 -27.71
CA PRO A 378 5.70 -5.34 -28.15
C PRO A 378 7.02 -5.29 -27.38
N HIS A 379 8.13 -5.00 -28.06
CA HIS A 379 9.49 -5.05 -27.47
C HIS A 379 9.61 -4.23 -26.16
N HIS A 380 8.93 -3.09 -26.07
CA HIS A 380 8.93 -2.21 -24.91
C HIS A 380 7.97 -2.64 -23.78
N ALA A 381 6.97 -3.47 -24.09
CA ALA A 381 5.89 -3.85 -23.16
C ALA A 381 6.03 -5.26 -22.57
N ARG A 382 7.03 -6.04 -23.02
CA ARG A 382 7.22 -7.44 -22.58
C ARG A 382 7.22 -7.62 -21.06
N PRO A 383 6.65 -8.72 -20.53
CA PRO A 383 6.84 -9.15 -19.16
C PRO A 383 8.32 -9.25 -18.88
N ARG A 384 8.68 -8.81 -17.69
CA ARG A 384 10.07 -8.85 -17.22
C ARG A 384 10.21 -9.74 -16.00
N LEU A 385 9.12 -10.40 -15.60
CA LEU A 385 9.10 -11.31 -14.49
C LEU A 385 8.93 -12.75 -14.99
N SER A 386 9.99 -13.54 -14.83
CA SER A 386 9.98 -15.00 -14.90
C SER A 386 10.50 -15.59 -13.59
N ALA A 387 10.26 -16.90 -13.38
CA ALA A 387 10.79 -17.59 -12.20
C ALA A 387 12.33 -17.54 -12.12
N HIS A 388 13.02 -17.42 -13.26
CA HIS A 388 14.49 -17.32 -13.32
C HIS A 388 15.02 -15.95 -12.87
N ASP A 389 14.19 -14.92 -12.89
CA ASP A 389 14.60 -13.56 -12.47
C ASP A 389 14.59 -13.42 -10.94
N ILE A 390 13.92 -14.34 -10.22
CA ILE A 390 13.78 -14.28 -8.77
C ILE A 390 15.09 -14.67 -8.08
N GLN A 391 15.59 -13.77 -7.24
CA GLN A 391 16.80 -13.96 -6.46
C GLN A 391 16.46 -14.67 -5.16
N TRP A 392 16.60 -15.99 -5.15
CA TRP A 392 16.44 -16.80 -3.95
C TRP A 392 17.76 -16.91 -3.18
N PRO A 393 17.74 -16.74 -1.86
CA PRO A 393 18.93 -16.99 -1.08
C PRO A 393 19.16 -18.49 -0.85
N ALA A 394 20.40 -18.94 -1.03
CA ALA A 394 20.81 -20.30 -0.69
C ALA A 394 21.07 -20.42 0.84
N PRO A 395 20.70 -21.52 1.53
CA PRO A 395 19.90 -22.69 1.12
C PRO A 395 18.43 -22.64 1.63
N LEU A 396 17.97 -21.50 2.18
CA LEU A 396 16.73 -21.41 2.98
C LEU A 396 15.43 -21.83 2.28
N PHE A 397 15.41 -21.86 0.94
CA PHE A 397 14.25 -22.23 0.13
C PHE A 397 14.35 -23.61 -0.55
N GLY A 398 15.36 -24.42 -0.21
CA GLY A 398 15.60 -25.75 -0.81
C GLY A 398 14.60 -26.86 -0.46
N GLN A 399 13.57 -26.58 0.36
CA GLN A 399 12.56 -27.57 0.80
C GLN A 399 11.17 -26.93 0.89
N SER A 400 10.59 -26.47 -0.23
CA SER A 400 9.18 -26.08 -0.27
C SER A 400 8.28 -27.31 -0.46
N ARG A 401 7.21 -27.43 0.34
CA ARG A 401 6.18 -28.49 0.20
C ARG A 401 5.37 -28.37 -1.09
N LEU A 402 5.45 -27.26 -1.82
CA LEU A 402 4.73 -26.99 -3.06
C LEU A 402 5.45 -27.49 -4.33
N ALA A 403 6.66 -28.05 -4.20
CA ALA A 403 7.40 -28.61 -5.34
C ALA A 403 6.65 -29.74 -6.07
N GLY A 404 5.63 -30.35 -5.45
CA GLY A 404 4.82 -31.42 -6.04
C GLY A 404 3.56 -30.98 -6.81
N ALA A 405 3.20 -29.69 -6.84
CA ALA A 405 1.96 -29.23 -7.48
C ALA A 405 2.12 -28.69 -8.91
N ALA A 406 3.35 -28.38 -9.33
CA ALA A 406 3.64 -27.81 -10.66
C ALA A 406 3.96 -28.87 -11.73
N GLU A 407 4.21 -30.13 -11.35
CA GLU A 407 4.57 -31.21 -12.28
C GLU A 407 3.37 -32.04 -12.77
N GLY A 408 2.14 -31.68 -12.38
CA GLY A 408 0.92 -32.47 -12.67
C GLY A 408 -0.01 -31.94 -13.76
N ALA A 409 0.37 -30.90 -14.50
CA ALA A 409 -0.44 -30.33 -15.58
C ALA A 409 0.40 -30.13 -16.84
N THR A 410 0.80 -31.24 -17.46
CA THR A 410 1.16 -31.31 -18.89
C THR A 410 -0.04 -31.77 -19.70
#